data_AF-A0AA96PTN6-F1
#
_entry.id   AF-A0AA96PTN6-F1
#
_cell.length_a   1.000
_cell.length_b   1.000
_cell.length_c   1.000
_cell.angle_alpha   90.00
_cell.angle_beta   90.00
_cell.angle_gamma   90.00
#
_symmetry.space_group_name_H-M   'P 1'
#
loop_
_entity.id
_entity.type
_entity.pdbx_description
1 polymer ?
#
loop_
_entity_poly.entity_id
_entity_poly.type
_entity_poly.pdbx_seq_one_letter_code
_entity_poly.pdbx_strand_id
1 'polypeptide(L)'
;MKGNTESKMIAAILYTLEINQRELAELLGLSSESTVSRWLSDTSRPSREYTEKLHEILGSDNIRIVQQLVHNRELYEARTNMRRRIENR
;
A
#
# COMPACT_ATOMS: atom_id res chain seq x y z
N MET A 1 -8.69 -7.78 14.75
CA MET A 1 -8.93 -7.04 13.50
C MET A 1 -7.75 -7.27 12.56
N LYS A 2 -7.92 -8.03 11.46
CA LYS A 2 -6.87 -8.16 10.44
C LYS A 2 -6.72 -6.78 9.79
N GLY A 3 -5.71 -6.01 10.21
CA GLY A 3 -5.40 -4.74 9.55
C GLY A 3 -5.17 -5.01 8.07
N ASN A 4 -6.02 -4.42 7.24
CA ASN A 4 -6.25 -4.73 5.82
C ASN A 4 -4.94 -4.91 5.06
N THR A 5 -4.81 -5.99 4.31
CA THR A 5 -3.56 -6.30 3.58
C THR A 5 -3.36 -5.33 2.41
N GLU A 6 -4.46 -4.84 1.86
CA GLU A 6 -4.52 -4.04 0.63
C GLU A 6 -4.02 -2.61 0.82
N SER A 7 -4.40 -1.92 1.90
CA SER A 7 -3.92 -0.56 2.18
C SER A 7 -2.41 -0.53 2.44
N LYS A 8 -1.90 -1.51 3.18
CA LYS A 8 -0.46 -1.67 3.43
C LYS A 8 0.31 -2.02 2.17
N MET A 9 -0.25 -2.87 1.30
CA MET A 9 0.33 -3.17 0.00
C MET A 9 0.42 -1.89 -0.85
N ILE A 10 -0.66 -1.11 -0.95
CA ILE A 10 -0.65 0.15 -1.70
C ILE A 10 0.36 1.14 -1.12
N ALA A 11 0.42 1.28 0.21
CA ALA A 11 1.42 2.12 0.86
C ALA A 11 2.86 1.66 0.54
N ALA A 12 3.10 0.34 0.53
CA ALA A 12 4.40 -0.22 0.18
C ALA A 12 4.74 -0.02 -1.30
N ILE A 13 3.76 -0.08 -2.21
CA ILE A 13 3.95 0.25 -3.63
C ILE A 13 4.36 1.71 -3.78
N LEU A 14 3.62 2.64 -3.17
CA LEU A 14 3.94 4.08 -3.21
C LEU A 14 5.37 4.34 -2.72
N TYR A 15 5.74 3.74 -1.59
CA TYR A 15 7.07 3.86 -1.03
C TYR A 15 8.15 3.26 -1.94
N THR A 16 7.94 2.05 -2.48
CA THR A 16 8.92 1.33 -3.30
C THR A 16 9.18 2.02 -4.63
N LEU A 17 8.14 2.63 -5.22
CA LEU A 17 8.23 3.35 -6.47
C LEU A 17 8.61 4.83 -6.29
N GLU A 18 8.69 5.32 -5.05
CA GLU A 18 8.89 6.73 -4.71
C GLU A 18 7.86 7.67 -5.36
N ILE A 19 6.60 7.21 -5.47
CA ILE A 19 5.49 7.97 -6.07
C ILE A 19 4.43 8.35 -5.02
N ASN A 20 3.66 9.39 -5.33
CA ASN A 20 2.53 9.85 -4.53
C ASN A 20 1.19 9.24 -5.00
N GLN A 21 0.10 9.56 -4.29
CA GLN A 21 -1.24 9.01 -4.55
C GLN A 21 -1.79 9.41 -5.92
N ARG A 22 -1.47 10.61 -6.39
CA ARG A 22 -1.87 11.12 -7.72
C ARG A 22 -1.16 10.37 -8.82
N GLU A 23 0.15 10.18 -8.72
CA GLU A 23 0.93 9.42 -9.71
C GLU A 23 0.43 7.97 -9.80
N LEU A 24 0.10 7.33 -8.67
CA LEU A 24 -0.52 6.00 -8.70
C LEU A 24 -1.92 6.01 -9.33
N ALA A 25 -2.72 7.06 -9.07
CA ALA A 25 -4.02 7.21 -9.70
C ALA A 25 -3.90 7.36 -11.23
N GLU A 26 -2.96 8.19 -11.69
CA GLU A 26 -2.65 8.37 -13.11
C GLU A 26 -2.20 7.05 -13.76
N LEU A 27 -1.31 6.28 -13.11
CA LEU A 27 -0.91 4.95 -13.56
C LEU A 27 -2.09 3.97 -13.72
N LEU A 28 -3.09 4.06 -12.85
CA LEU A 28 -4.27 3.20 -12.88
C LEU A 28 -5.40 3.71 -13.78
N GLY A 29 -5.22 4.87 -14.43
CA GLY A 29 -6.26 5.52 -15.23
C GLY A 29 -7.43 6.05 -14.39
N LEU A 30 -7.20 6.35 -13.11
CA LEU A 30 -8.18 6.95 -12.22
C LEU A 30 -8.23 8.47 -12.42
N SER A 31 -9.43 9.04 -12.34
CA SER A 31 -9.62 10.50 -12.52
C SER A 31 -9.11 11.35 -11.36
N SER A 32 -8.84 10.77 -10.19
CA SER A 32 -8.31 11.51 -9.04
C SER A 32 -7.62 10.61 -8.02
N GLU A 33 -6.72 11.20 -7.22
CA GLU A 33 -6.06 10.55 -6.08
C GLU A 33 -7.02 10.16 -4.94
N SER A 34 -8.24 10.72 -4.92
CA SER A 34 -9.20 10.49 -3.83
C SER A 34 -9.60 9.02 -3.67
N THR A 35 -9.61 8.27 -4.77
CA THR A 35 -9.86 6.82 -4.75
C THR A 35 -8.70 6.08 -4.06
N VAL A 36 -7.46 6.43 -4.38
CA VAL A 36 -6.25 5.87 -3.75
C VAL A 36 -6.20 6.25 -2.26
N SER A 37 -6.54 7.49 -1.93
CA SER A 37 -6.67 7.97 -0.55
C SER A 37 -7.62 7.11 0.29
N ARG A 38 -8.80 6.79 -0.25
CA ARG A 38 -9.78 5.91 0.41
C ARG A 38 -9.29 4.47 0.57
N TRP A 39 -8.47 3.98 -0.36
CA TRP A 39 -7.82 2.68 -0.23
C TRP A 39 -6.78 2.66 0.89
N LEU A 40 -6.00 3.74 1.02
CA LEU A 40 -5.00 3.88 2.09
C LEU A 40 -5.64 4.06 3.48
N SER A 41 -6.79 4.75 3.56
CA SER A 41 -7.53 4.96 4.81
C SER A 41 -8.43 3.78 5.19
N ASP A 42 -8.36 2.65 4.46
CA ASP A 42 -9.23 1.48 4.63
C ASP A 42 -10.74 1.79 4.52
N THR A 43 -11.11 2.95 3.96
CA THR A 43 -12.50 3.37 3.78
C THR A 43 -13.14 2.70 2.57
N SER A 44 -12.33 2.30 1.59
CA SER A 44 -12.73 1.41 0.50
C SER A 44 -11.59 0.46 0.15
N ARG A 45 -11.86 -0.52 -0.71
CA ARG A 45 -10.85 -1.43 -1.28
C ARG A 45 -10.78 -1.25 -2.79
N PRO A 46 -9.62 -1.54 -3.42
CA PRO A 46 -9.55 -1.67 -4.87
C PRO A 46 -10.54 -2.72 -5.36
N SER A 47 -11.21 -2.45 -6.48
CA SER A 47 -11.99 -3.49 -7.15
C SER A 47 -11.04 -4.56 -7.72
N ARG A 48 -11.63 -5.68 -8.15
CA ARG A 48 -10.88 -6.72 -8.86
C ARG A 48 -10.18 -6.16 -10.11
N GLU A 49 -10.86 -5.30 -10.87
CA GLU A 49 -10.29 -4.65 -12.05
C GLU A 49 -9.02 -3.86 -11.72
N TYR A 50 -9.04 -3.01 -10.70
CA TYR A 50 -7.85 -2.23 -10.31
C TYR A 50 -6.76 -3.09 -9.69
N THR A 51 -7.14 -4.19 -9.02
CA THR A 51 -6.17 -5.18 -8.55
C THR A 51 -5.47 -5.85 -9.73
N GLU A 52 -6.22 -6.30 -10.73
CA GLU A 52 -5.66 -6.90 -11.96
C GLU A 52 -4.76 -5.90 -12.71
N LYS A 53 -5.18 -4.64 -12.85
CA LYS A 53 -4.35 -3.57 -13.43
C LYS A 53 -3.02 -3.36 -12.69
N LEU A 54 -3.03 -3.36 -11.35
CA LEU A 54 -1.79 -3.27 -10.56
C LEU A 54 -0.84 -4.43 -10.88
N HIS A 55 -1.39 -5.64 -10.96
CA HIS A 55 -0.62 -6.84 -11.30
C HIS A 55 -0.08 -6.81 -12.74
N GLU A 56 -0.84 -6.28 -13.69
CA GLU A 56 -0.45 -6.12 -15.09
C GLU A 56 0.68 -5.10 -15.26
N ILE A 57 0.54 -3.91 -14.64
CA ILE A 57 1.51 -2.81 -14.77
C ILE A 57 2.80 -3.10 -14.01
N LEU A 58 2.68 -3.58 -12.77
CA LEU A 58 3.82 -3.72 -11.85
C LEU A 58 4.43 -5.12 -11.85
N GLY A 59 3.75 -6.10 -12.45
CA GLY A 59 4.16 -7.50 -12.46
C GLY A 59 3.78 -8.23 -11.17
N SER A 60 3.08 -9.36 -11.31
CA SER A 60 2.59 -10.14 -10.18
C SER A 60 3.67 -10.59 -9.20
N ASP A 61 4.87 -10.93 -9.68
CA ASP A 61 5.98 -11.32 -8.82
C ASP A 61 6.49 -10.16 -7.97
N ASN A 62 6.57 -8.96 -8.53
CA ASN A 62 6.96 -7.77 -7.78
C ASN A 62 5.91 -7.44 -6.71
N ILE A 63 4.62 -7.50 -7.05
CA ILE A 63 3.54 -7.32 -6.08
C ILE A 63 3.64 -8.34 -4.94
N ARG A 64 3.91 -9.61 -5.26
CA ARG A 64 4.10 -10.66 -4.26
C ARG A 64 5.29 -10.37 -3.33
N ILE A 65 6.42 -9.91 -3.87
CA ILE A 65 7.60 -9.52 -3.09
C ILE A 65 7.28 -8.33 -2.18
N VAL A 66 6.61 -7.30 -2.70
CA VAL A 66 6.19 -6.13 -1.92
C VAL A 66 5.22 -6.52 -0.80
N GLN A 67 4.28 -7.43 -1.07
CA GLN A 67 3.39 -7.97 -0.04
C GLN A 67 4.16 -8.72 1.06
N GLN A 68 5.25 -9.40 0.74
CA GLN A 68 6.09 -10.05 1.75
C GLN A 68 6.78 -9.03 2.67
N LEU A 69 7.16 -7.85 2.17
CA LEU A 69 7.70 -6.76 3.00
C LEU A 69 6.69 -6.32 4.07
N VAL A 70 5.40 -6.24 3.72
CA VAL A 70 4.33 -5.88 4.66
C VAL A 70 4.18 -6.89 5.81
N HIS A 71 4.52 -8.15 5.55
CA HIS A 71 4.44 -9.25 6.54
C HIS A 71 5.80 -9.58 7.15
N ASN A 72 6.84 -8.81 6.82
CA ASN A 72 8.18 -9.02 7.36
C ASN A 72 8.18 -8.69 8.86
N ARG A 73 8.59 -9.67 9.66
CA ARG A 73 8.63 -9.59 11.12
C ARG A 73 9.56 -8.48 11.62
N GLU A 74 10.71 -8.30 11.01
CA GLU A 74 11.70 -7.28 11.40
C GLU A 74 11.15 -5.87 11.16
N LEU A 75 10.48 -5.65 10.02
CA LEU A 75 9.78 -4.40 9.73
C LEU A 75 8.64 -4.14 10.73
N TYR A 76 7.92 -5.18 11.15
CA TYR A 76 6.90 -5.06 12.19
C TYR A 76 7.49 -4.66 13.56
N GLU A 77 8.60 -5.27 13.96
CA GLU A 77 9.29 -4.98 15.22
C GLU A 77 9.86 -3.55 15.21
N ALA A 78 10.50 -3.15 14.11
CA ALA A 78 10.99 -1.78 13.91
C ALA A 78 9.85 -0.75 14.01
N ARG A 79 8.74 -0.97 13.31
CA ARG A 79 7.55 -0.09 13.37
C ARG A 79 7.00 0.03 14.79
N THR A 80 6.92 -1.09 15.52
CA THR A 80 6.42 -1.12 16.90
C THR A 80 7.34 -0.34 17.84
N ASN A 81 8.66 -0.48 17.67
CA ASN A 81 9.64 0.29 18.44
C ASN A 81 9.51 1.80 18.18
N MET A 82 9.40 2.21 16.91
CA MET A 82 9.25 3.61 16.52
C MET A 82 7.97 4.23 17.11
N ARG A 83 6.82 3.55 16.99
CA ARG A 83 5.55 4.04 17.58
C ARG A 83 5.65 4.27 19.08
N ARG A 84 6.19 3.29 19.82
CA ARG A 84 6.39 3.40 21.27
C ARG A 84 7.23 4.62 21.65
N ARG A 85 8.22 4.98 20.84
CA ARG A 85 9.07 6.16 21.10
C ARG A 85 8.36 7.49 20.83
N ILE A 86 7.41 7.52 19.90
CA ILE A 86 6.61 8.72 19.60
C ILE A 86 5.53 8.92 20.66
N GLU A 87 4.86 7.85 21.09
CA GLU A 87 3.77 7.90 22.08
C GLU A 87 4.24 8.20 23.51
N ASN A 88 5.50 7.86 23.84
CA ASN A 88 6.11 8.13 25.14
C ASN A 88 6.90 9.46 25.17
N ARG A 89 6.70 10.34 24.19
CA ARG A 89 7.19 11.72 24.19
C ARG A 89 6.08 12.66 24.61
#